data_AF-Q2GZL6-F1
#
_entry.id   AF-Q2GZL6-F1
#
_cell.length_a   1.000
_cell.length_b   1.000
_cell.length_c   1.000
_cell.angle_alpha   90.00
_cell.angle_beta   90.00
_cell.angle_gamma   90.00
#
_symmetry.space_group_name_H-M   'P 1'
#
loop_
_entity.id
_entity.type
_entity.pdbx_description
1 polymer ?
#
loop_
_entity_poly.entity_id
_entity_poly.type
_entity_poly.pdbx_seq_one_letter_code
_entity_poly.pdbx_strand_id
1 'polypeptide(L)'
;MSNVSTPTLGPYTPQTLPPVSPSPLGTNPAQAALNDNIPPLSLELLTSREDKAAALKLVADSIAQQRQLAAFHLVFHPLPLAALLAVLAGIYRYAWTQNSQHDLGTTLMLASGAIMTYLTAIRFVTSGYLRAAEALSWDFLTAGRDGDEEDLVFGTRYGPDVVGALVLRLERPSPSSDGNNGGGGGGGGGRRKAHSRQNSFKLKGGRGVIRAWTTRLRYRGKGLGGDLLREAVRVARERCGKDAEVGFVKEHANSIMVLPEMFNSPFRKGEMRAARALERVIGERDGRRR
;
A
#
# COMPACT_ATOMS: atom_id res chain seq x y z
N MET A 1 50.37 -54.71 -29.97
CA MET A 1 49.91 -56.04 -29.53
C MET A 1 49.68 -55.97 -28.03
N SER A 2 48.44 -56.17 -27.65
CA SER A 2 47.85 -56.12 -26.31
C SER A 2 48.52 -57.08 -25.34
N ASN A 3 48.84 -56.61 -24.12
CA ASN A 3 48.92 -57.46 -22.94
C ASN A 3 48.18 -56.80 -21.78
N VAL A 4 47.11 -57.49 -21.39
CA VAL A 4 46.18 -57.25 -20.29
C VAL A 4 46.76 -57.88 -19.03
N SER A 5 46.66 -57.21 -17.89
CA SER A 5 46.64 -57.84 -16.55
C SER A 5 46.01 -56.90 -15.52
N THR A 6 44.71 -57.16 -15.33
CA THR A 6 43.77 -57.09 -14.20
C THR A 6 44.20 -56.49 -12.84
N PRO A 7 43.30 -55.74 -12.16
CA PRO A 7 43.47 -55.26 -10.79
C PRO A 7 42.98 -56.30 -9.75
N THR A 8 43.67 -56.41 -8.62
CA THR A 8 43.21 -57.19 -7.46
C THR A 8 43.65 -56.53 -6.16
N LEU A 9 42.70 -56.05 -5.34
CA LEU A 9 42.84 -56.00 -3.88
C LEU A 9 41.45 -55.87 -3.22
N GLY A 10 40.99 -56.96 -2.59
CA GLY A 10 40.53 -56.95 -1.20
C GLY A 10 39.04 -56.68 -0.90
N PRO A 11 38.39 -57.50 -0.05
CA PRO A 11 36.94 -57.50 0.17
C PRO A 11 36.47 -56.42 1.16
N TYR A 12 35.29 -55.85 0.89
CA TYR A 12 34.53 -55.01 1.82
C TYR A 12 33.23 -55.72 2.17
N THR A 13 33.04 -56.10 3.43
CA THR A 13 31.72 -56.40 4.03
C THR A 13 31.84 -56.56 5.55
N PRO A 14 30.74 -56.42 6.30
CA PRO A 14 30.38 -55.19 7.01
C PRO A 14 30.39 -55.42 8.53
N GLN A 15 30.47 -54.38 9.36
CA GLN A 15 29.81 -54.43 10.67
C GLN A 15 29.82 -53.10 11.46
N THR A 16 28.62 -52.82 11.99
CA THR A 16 28.40 -52.27 13.34
C THR A 16 28.53 -50.76 13.50
N LEU A 17 27.38 -50.09 13.39
CA LEU A 17 27.07 -48.87 14.13
C LEU A 17 27.27 -49.10 15.64
N PRO A 18 27.95 -48.19 16.35
CA PRO A 18 27.69 -47.91 17.76
C PRO A 18 27.01 -46.54 17.93
N PRO A 19 26.43 -46.29 19.12
CA PRO A 19 25.26 -45.43 19.30
C PRO A 19 25.58 -43.95 19.55
N VAL A 20 24.53 -43.16 19.36
CA VAL A 20 24.40 -41.74 19.72
C VAL A 20 24.78 -41.51 21.19
N SER A 21 25.70 -40.58 21.43
CA SER A 21 25.88 -39.90 22.72
C SER A 21 25.95 -38.38 22.50
N PRO A 22 25.38 -37.58 23.41
CA PRO A 22 25.12 -36.16 23.20
C PRO A 22 26.40 -35.33 23.40
N SER A 23 26.86 -34.66 22.36
CA SER A 23 27.98 -33.71 22.48
C SER A 23 27.49 -32.34 22.97
N PRO A 24 28.24 -31.70 23.90
CA PRO A 24 27.87 -30.48 24.56
C PRO A 24 28.07 -29.26 23.65
N LEU A 25 27.13 -28.32 23.76
CA LEU A 25 27.29 -26.87 23.63
C LEU A 25 28.61 -26.39 22.99
N GLY A 26 28.70 -26.49 21.67
CA GLY A 26 29.68 -25.77 20.85
C GLY A 26 29.17 -24.37 20.56
N THR A 27 29.38 -23.43 21.48
CA THR A 27 29.20 -22.00 21.22
C THR A 27 30.17 -21.61 20.10
N ASN A 28 29.65 -21.45 18.89
CA ASN A 28 30.42 -21.02 17.73
C ASN A 28 30.34 -19.48 17.63
N PRO A 29 31.35 -18.71 18.08
CA PRO A 29 31.30 -17.24 18.09
C PRO A 29 31.26 -16.62 16.68
N ALA A 30 31.54 -17.41 15.63
CA ALA A 30 31.51 -16.94 14.25
C ALA A 30 30.10 -16.80 13.64
N GLN A 31 29.08 -17.48 14.18
CA GLN A 31 27.70 -17.35 13.72
C GLN A 31 26.92 -16.23 14.43
N ALA A 32 27.39 -15.78 15.60
CA ALA A 32 26.83 -14.61 16.29
C ALA A 32 27.22 -13.30 15.57
N ALA A 33 28.47 -13.18 15.12
CA ALA A 33 28.98 -11.96 14.47
C ALA A 33 28.37 -11.67 13.07
N LEU A 34 27.81 -12.68 12.39
CA LEU A 34 27.07 -12.50 11.13
C LEU A 34 25.61 -12.09 11.34
N ASN A 35 25.05 -12.32 12.53
CA ASN A 35 23.69 -11.91 12.88
C ASN A 35 23.62 -10.47 13.42
N ASP A 36 24.74 -9.92 13.91
CA ASP A 36 24.86 -8.51 14.35
C ASP A 36 24.84 -7.49 13.20
N ASN A 37 25.01 -7.94 11.95
CA ASN A 37 25.04 -7.07 10.77
C ASN A 37 23.70 -6.98 10.01
N ILE A 38 22.63 -7.63 10.52
CA ILE A 38 21.27 -7.43 10.01
C ILE A 38 20.61 -6.38 10.90
N PRO A 39 20.40 -5.14 10.40
CA PRO A 39 19.73 -4.14 11.20
C PRO A 39 18.36 -4.67 11.63
N PRO A 40 18.02 -4.59 12.93
CA PRO A 40 16.72 -5.05 13.39
C PRO A 40 15.63 -4.24 12.71
N LEU A 41 14.67 -4.94 12.14
CA LEU A 41 13.45 -4.32 11.62
C LEU A 41 12.62 -3.84 12.82
N SER A 42 12.68 -2.56 13.14
CA SER A 42 11.85 -1.98 14.19
C SER A 42 10.57 -1.39 13.61
N LEU A 43 9.45 -1.70 14.26
CA LEU A 43 8.16 -1.04 14.05
C LEU A 43 8.03 0.00 15.15
N GLU A 44 8.15 1.27 14.82
CA GLU A 44 8.17 2.34 15.81
C GLU A 44 7.10 3.39 15.50
N LEU A 45 6.46 3.89 16.55
CA LEU A 45 5.63 5.08 16.46
C LEU A 45 6.56 6.29 16.23
N LEU A 46 6.52 6.87 15.04
CA LEU A 46 7.41 7.96 14.68
C LEU A 46 6.95 9.24 15.38
N THR A 47 7.58 9.55 16.50
CA THR A 47 7.36 10.80 17.25
C THR A 47 8.23 11.94 16.72
N SER A 48 9.42 11.62 16.18
CA SER A 48 10.35 12.59 15.59
C SER A 48 9.81 13.23 14.30
N ARG A 49 10.05 14.54 14.15
CA ARG A 49 9.65 15.30 12.96
C ARG A 49 10.39 14.83 11.70
N GLU A 50 11.66 14.46 11.81
CA GLU A 50 12.45 13.98 10.67
C GLU A 50 11.90 12.64 10.15
N ASP A 51 11.50 11.77 11.06
CA ASP A 51 10.95 10.46 10.74
C ASP A 51 9.57 10.57 10.10
N LYS A 52 8.72 11.45 10.64
CA LYS A 52 7.43 11.78 10.01
C LYS A 52 7.62 12.33 8.60
N ALA A 53 8.63 13.17 8.37
CA ALA A 53 8.97 13.69 7.04
C ALA A 53 9.39 12.55 6.09
N ALA A 54 10.24 11.64 6.55
CA ALA A 54 10.69 10.49 5.78
C ALA A 54 9.54 9.53 5.43
N ALA A 55 8.61 9.32 6.36
CA ALA A 55 7.40 8.53 6.16
C ALA A 55 6.47 9.17 5.12
N LEU A 56 6.21 10.48 5.23
CA LEU A 56 5.41 11.21 4.24
C LEU A 56 6.06 11.19 2.85
N LYS A 57 7.39 11.39 2.77
CA LYS A 57 8.13 11.28 1.51
C LYS A 57 7.95 9.90 0.88
N LEU A 58 7.98 8.84 1.67
CA LEU A 58 7.75 7.47 1.20
C LEU A 58 6.31 7.27 0.66
N VAL A 59 5.31 7.89 1.29
CA VAL A 59 3.91 7.92 0.79
C VAL A 59 3.83 8.70 -0.52
N ALA A 60 4.40 9.90 -0.58
CA ALA A 60 4.42 10.73 -1.79
C ALA A 60 5.12 10.03 -2.96
N ASP A 61 6.27 9.39 -2.71
CA ASP A 61 7.00 8.58 -3.70
C ASP A 61 6.13 7.43 -4.21
N SER A 62 5.32 6.80 -3.34
CA SER A 62 4.44 5.72 -3.78
C SER A 62 3.31 6.20 -4.71
N ILE A 63 2.81 7.42 -4.54
CA ILE A 63 1.85 8.04 -5.47
C ILE A 63 2.53 8.45 -6.77
N ALA A 64 3.76 8.98 -6.70
CA ALA A 64 4.56 9.25 -7.89
C ALA A 64 4.77 7.95 -8.72
N GLN A 65 4.99 6.81 -8.05
CA GLN A 65 5.04 5.50 -8.71
C GLN A 65 3.69 5.10 -9.32
N GLN A 66 2.56 5.38 -8.65
CA GLN A 66 1.23 5.14 -9.21
C GLN A 66 1.00 5.91 -10.51
N ARG A 67 1.49 7.16 -10.61
CA ARG A 67 1.44 7.95 -11.86
C ARG A 67 2.18 7.27 -13.01
N GLN A 68 3.37 6.72 -12.76
CA GLN A 68 4.14 6.03 -13.81
C GLN A 68 3.42 4.77 -14.29
N LEU A 69 2.85 4.00 -13.37
CA LEU A 69 2.06 2.81 -13.70
C LEU A 69 0.76 3.18 -14.44
N ALA A 70 0.09 4.25 -14.02
CA ALA A 70 -1.08 4.81 -14.70
C ALA A 70 -0.76 5.17 -16.15
N ALA A 71 0.33 5.93 -16.36
CA ALA A 71 0.76 6.35 -17.69
C ALA A 71 1.09 5.14 -18.56
N PHE A 72 1.84 4.16 -18.04
CA PHE A 72 2.15 2.92 -18.77
C PHE A 72 0.87 2.19 -19.18
N HIS A 73 -0.04 1.96 -18.23
CA HIS A 73 -1.29 1.23 -18.52
C HIS A 73 -2.15 1.97 -19.54
N LEU A 74 -2.18 3.31 -19.50
CA LEU A 74 -2.95 4.13 -20.42
C LEU A 74 -2.32 4.13 -21.83
N VAL A 75 -0.98 4.18 -21.94
CA VAL A 75 -0.26 4.05 -23.22
C VAL A 75 -0.58 2.72 -23.92
N PHE A 76 -0.64 1.63 -23.16
CA PHE A 76 -0.86 0.27 -23.69
C PHE A 76 -2.31 -0.20 -23.61
N HIS A 77 -3.25 0.68 -23.29
CA HIS A 77 -4.66 0.31 -23.25
C HIS A 77 -5.21 0.19 -24.69
N PRO A 78 -6.03 -0.83 -25.01
CA PRO A 78 -6.46 -1.08 -26.39
C PRO A 78 -7.25 0.08 -27.01
N LEU A 79 -8.04 0.80 -26.22
CA LEU A 79 -8.84 1.93 -26.70
C LEU A 79 -8.01 3.14 -27.18
N PRO A 80 -7.13 3.75 -26.36
CA PRO A 80 -6.28 4.85 -26.82
C PRO A 80 -5.29 4.40 -27.90
N LEU A 81 -4.83 3.15 -27.87
CA LEU A 81 -3.97 2.59 -28.91
C LEU A 81 -4.71 2.45 -30.24
N ALA A 82 -5.95 1.95 -30.23
CA ALA A 82 -6.80 1.88 -31.43
C ALA A 82 -7.08 3.27 -32.01
N ALA A 83 -7.32 4.28 -31.16
CA ALA A 83 -7.47 5.66 -31.59
C ALA A 83 -6.20 6.19 -32.28
N LEU A 84 -5.01 5.95 -31.70
CA LEU A 84 -3.74 6.32 -32.33
C LEU A 84 -3.53 5.61 -33.67
N LEU A 85 -3.78 4.30 -33.73
CA LEU A 85 -3.65 3.53 -34.97
C LEU A 85 -4.63 4.00 -36.05
N ALA A 86 -5.86 4.37 -35.69
CA ALA A 86 -6.83 4.91 -36.63
C ALA A 86 -6.35 6.25 -37.22
N VAL A 87 -5.77 7.12 -36.39
CA VAL A 87 -5.17 8.39 -36.85
C VAL A 87 -3.99 8.11 -37.79
N LEU A 88 -3.07 7.21 -37.40
CA LEU A 88 -1.92 6.85 -38.24
C LEU A 88 -2.36 6.20 -39.57
N ALA A 89 -3.38 5.35 -39.55
CA ALA A 89 -3.96 4.76 -40.76
C ALA A 89 -4.62 5.82 -41.66
N GLY A 90 -5.25 6.84 -41.07
CA GLY A 90 -5.77 7.99 -41.81
C GLY A 90 -4.66 8.79 -42.49
N ILE A 91 -3.57 9.08 -41.78
CA ILE A 91 -2.38 9.74 -42.32
C ILE A 91 -1.77 8.92 -43.47
N TYR A 92 -1.65 7.60 -43.28
CA TYR A 92 -1.12 6.70 -44.29
C TYR A 92 -2.03 6.63 -45.54
N ARG A 93 -3.35 6.52 -45.37
CA ARG A 93 -4.30 6.54 -46.50
C ARG A 93 -4.22 7.85 -47.27
N TYR A 94 -4.16 8.97 -46.55
CA TYR A 94 -4.02 10.30 -47.16
C TYR A 94 -2.76 10.38 -48.03
N ALA A 95 -1.62 9.92 -47.49
CA ALA A 95 -0.36 9.85 -48.21
C ALA A 95 -0.41 8.96 -49.46
N TRP A 96 -1.02 7.78 -49.33
CA TRP A 96 -1.16 6.82 -50.43
C TRP A 96 -2.02 7.39 -51.58
N THR A 97 -3.12 8.06 -51.26
CA THR A 97 -4.02 8.63 -52.27
C THR A 97 -3.43 9.81 -53.04
N GLN A 98 -2.40 10.49 -52.49
CA GLN A 98 -1.78 11.64 -53.15
C GLN A 98 -0.57 11.29 -54.04
N ASN A 99 -0.24 9.99 -54.21
CA ASN A 99 0.81 9.50 -55.12
C ASN A 99 2.14 10.28 -55.01
N SER A 100 2.67 10.38 -53.79
CA SER A 100 3.81 11.25 -53.48
C SER A 100 5.15 10.52 -53.55
N GLN A 101 5.93 10.80 -54.59
CA GLN A 101 7.37 10.56 -54.59
C GLN A 101 8.17 11.63 -53.80
N HIS A 102 7.51 12.66 -53.24
CA HIS A 102 8.17 13.79 -52.54
C HIS A 102 7.72 14.05 -51.07
N ASP A 103 6.76 13.28 -50.49
CA ASP A 103 6.12 13.61 -49.19
C ASP A 103 6.45 12.64 -48.03
N LEU A 104 7.52 11.85 -48.12
CA LEU A 104 7.93 10.99 -47.00
C LEU A 104 8.27 11.82 -45.74
N GLY A 105 8.85 13.01 -45.92
CA GLY A 105 9.16 13.91 -44.81
C GLY A 105 7.92 14.46 -44.11
N THR A 106 6.93 14.92 -44.87
CA THR A 106 5.68 15.50 -44.34
C THR A 106 4.83 14.44 -43.63
N THR A 107 4.76 13.23 -44.18
CA THR A 107 4.05 12.09 -43.54
C THR A 107 4.71 11.65 -42.24
N LEU A 108 6.05 11.58 -42.19
CA LEU A 108 6.78 11.27 -40.97
C LEU A 108 6.61 12.38 -39.91
N MET A 109 6.57 13.64 -40.32
CA MET A 109 6.31 14.78 -39.43
C MET A 109 4.89 14.72 -38.85
N LEU A 110 3.88 14.40 -39.65
CA LEU A 110 2.51 14.24 -39.17
C LEU A 110 2.35 13.04 -38.23
N ALA A 111 2.98 11.91 -38.57
CA ALA A 111 2.96 10.70 -37.72
C ALA A 111 3.64 10.95 -36.37
N SER A 112 4.81 11.59 -36.37
CA SER A 112 5.52 11.96 -35.14
C SER A 112 4.73 13.00 -34.32
N GLY A 113 4.10 13.98 -34.96
CA GLY A 113 3.20 14.94 -34.32
C GLY A 113 1.99 14.27 -33.67
N ALA A 114 1.39 13.27 -34.33
CA ALA A 114 0.29 12.48 -33.78
C ALA A 114 0.72 11.68 -32.54
N ILE A 115 1.89 11.03 -32.59
CA ILE A 115 2.47 10.31 -31.45
C ILE A 115 2.79 11.27 -30.29
N MET A 116 3.39 12.43 -30.58
CA MET A 116 3.71 13.44 -29.57
C MET A 116 2.46 14.00 -28.90
N THR A 117 1.42 14.30 -29.69
CA THR A 117 0.13 14.77 -29.19
C THR A 117 -0.52 13.71 -28.31
N TYR A 118 -0.48 12.45 -28.74
CA TYR A 118 -0.97 11.31 -27.97
C TYR A 118 -0.28 11.21 -26.60
N LEU A 119 1.06 11.15 -26.56
CA LEU A 119 1.81 11.06 -25.30
C LEU A 119 1.57 12.28 -24.40
N THR A 120 1.42 13.46 -24.98
CA THR A 120 1.13 14.69 -24.23
C THR A 120 -0.26 14.65 -23.60
N ALA A 121 -1.27 14.16 -24.31
CA ALA A 121 -2.62 13.96 -23.77
C ALA A 121 -2.60 12.99 -22.57
N ILE A 122 -1.83 11.90 -22.66
CA ILE A 122 -1.65 10.96 -21.53
C ILE A 122 -0.99 11.65 -20.34
N ARG A 123 0.04 12.48 -20.58
CA ARG A 123 0.68 13.26 -19.51
C ARG A 123 -0.28 14.24 -18.86
N PHE A 124 -1.16 14.87 -19.64
CA PHE A 124 -2.17 15.78 -19.14
C PHE A 124 -3.20 15.05 -18.25
N VAL A 125 -3.75 13.94 -18.72
CA VAL A 125 -4.74 13.16 -17.96
C VAL A 125 -4.13 12.56 -16.68
N THR A 126 -2.84 12.20 -16.69
CA THR A 126 -2.14 11.69 -15.50
C THR A 126 -1.63 12.79 -14.55
N SER A 127 -1.78 14.07 -14.89
CA SER A 127 -1.28 15.19 -14.07
C SER A 127 -1.98 15.31 -12.72
N GLY A 128 -3.23 14.85 -12.58
CA GLY A 128 -3.94 14.90 -11.30
C GLY A 128 -3.27 14.06 -10.19
N TYR A 129 -2.51 13.01 -10.55
CA TYR A 129 -1.71 12.25 -9.57
C TYR A 129 -0.55 13.08 -9.02
N LEU A 130 -0.01 14.02 -9.79
CA LEU A 130 1.05 14.92 -9.33
C LEU A 130 0.50 15.87 -8.27
N ARG A 131 -0.66 16.48 -8.53
CA ARG A 131 -1.33 17.37 -7.57
C ARG A 131 -1.70 16.64 -6.28
N ALA A 132 -2.14 15.38 -6.40
CA ALA A 132 -2.42 14.53 -5.25
C ALA A 132 -1.15 14.22 -4.42
N ALA A 133 -0.01 13.99 -5.07
CA ALA A 133 1.27 13.79 -4.40
C ALA A 133 1.77 15.06 -3.71
N GLU A 134 1.59 16.23 -4.33
CA GLU A 134 1.92 17.54 -3.74
C GLU A 134 1.04 17.86 -2.52
N ALA A 135 -0.22 17.46 -2.54
CA ALA A 135 -1.15 17.63 -1.42
C ALA A 135 -0.79 16.77 -0.19
N LEU A 136 0.12 15.80 -0.32
CA LEU A 136 0.66 14.99 0.79
C LEU A 136 1.81 15.67 1.55
N SER A 137 1.68 16.97 1.73
CA SER A 137 2.57 17.78 2.59
C SER A 137 2.22 17.59 4.07
N TRP A 138 2.90 18.32 4.95
CA TRP A 138 2.55 18.39 6.37
C TRP A 138 1.07 18.75 6.61
N ASP A 139 0.46 19.47 5.67
CA ASP A 139 -0.96 19.82 5.70
C ASP A 139 -1.85 18.57 5.61
N PHE A 140 -1.38 17.49 4.97
CA PHE A 140 -2.11 16.23 4.97
C PHE A 140 -2.28 15.70 6.39
N LEU A 141 -1.25 15.76 7.24
CA LEU A 141 -1.33 15.29 8.64
C LEU A 141 -2.23 16.18 9.51
N THR A 142 -2.31 17.47 9.20
CA THR A 142 -3.11 18.44 9.97
C THR A 142 -4.51 18.67 9.39
N ALA A 143 -4.81 18.25 8.17
CA ALA A 143 -6.12 18.38 7.51
C ALA A 143 -7.22 17.48 8.13
N GLY A 144 -6.99 16.95 9.33
CA GLY A 144 -8.07 16.48 10.19
C GLY A 144 -8.77 17.66 10.82
N ARG A 145 -10.02 17.87 10.39
CA ARG A 145 -11.04 18.74 10.97
C ARG A 145 -10.72 19.19 12.41
N ASP A 146 -10.50 20.50 12.56
CA ASP A 146 -10.45 21.29 13.79
C ASP A 146 -10.34 20.52 15.13
N GLY A 147 -9.12 20.51 15.67
CA GLY A 147 -8.86 20.40 17.11
C GLY A 147 -8.82 18.98 17.67
N ASP A 148 -7.68 18.62 18.26
CA ASP A 148 -7.45 17.52 19.23
C ASP A 148 -7.19 16.07 18.76
N GLU A 149 -7.21 15.72 17.47
CA GLU A 149 -6.86 14.36 17.03
C GLU A 149 -5.56 14.33 16.21
N GLU A 150 -4.42 14.14 16.89
CA GLU A 150 -3.12 13.95 16.27
C GLU A 150 -3.08 12.64 15.45
N ASP A 151 -2.81 12.76 14.14
CA ASP A 151 -2.54 11.60 13.28
C ASP A 151 -1.29 10.84 13.76
N LEU A 152 -1.47 9.57 14.09
CA LEU A 152 -0.41 8.65 14.51
C LEU A 152 0.30 8.09 13.28
N VAL A 153 1.58 8.41 13.14
CA VAL A 153 2.42 7.92 12.04
C VAL A 153 3.28 6.77 12.54
N PHE A 154 3.08 5.58 11.98
CA PHE A 154 3.90 4.40 12.21
C PHE A 154 4.92 4.24 11.10
N GLY A 155 6.16 4.01 11.48
CA GLY A 155 7.27 3.75 10.57
C GLY A 155 7.82 2.36 10.79
N THR A 156 8.23 1.70 9.72
CA THR A 156 9.17 0.58 9.82
C THR A 156 10.53 1.04 9.39
N ARG A 157 11.53 0.82 10.23
CA ARG A 157 12.92 1.15 9.94
C ARG A 157 13.69 -0.14 9.66
N TYR A 158 14.56 -0.08 8.65
CA TYR A 158 15.56 -1.10 8.38
C TYR A 158 16.91 -0.38 8.36
N GLY A 159 17.60 -0.41 9.49
CA GLY A 159 18.79 0.41 9.73
C GLY A 159 18.45 1.91 9.77
N PRO A 160 19.16 2.76 9.03
CA PRO A 160 18.90 4.20 9.02
C PRO A 160 17.66 4.59 8.19
N ASP A 161 17.19 3.68 7.33
CA ASP A 161 16.16 3.95 6.33
C ASP A 161 14.76 3.60 6.83
N VAL A 162 13.82 4.54 6.69
CA VAL A 162 12.38 4.24 6.78
C VAL A 162 11.95 3.49 5.53
N VAL A 163 11.43 2.28 5.72
CA VAL A 163 11.08 1.31 4.66
C VAL A 163 9.57 1.06 4.54
N GLY A 164 8.79 1.46 5.53
CA GLY A 164 7.34 1.44 5.50
C GLY A 164 6.75 2.59 6.32
N ALA A 165 5.58 3.05 5.91
CA ALA A 165 4.87 4.14 6.56
C ALA A 165 3.37 3.82 6.61
N LEU A 166 2.74 4.11 7.75
CA LEU A 166 1.31 4.02 7.96
C LEU A 166 0.84 5.26 8.75
N VAL A 167 -0.21 5.91 8.27
CA VAL A 167 -0.83 7.06 8.95
C VAL A 167 -2.21 6.63 9.45
N LEU A 168 -2.39 6.65 10.76
CA LEU A 168 -3.60 6.25 11.47
C LEU A 168 -4.21 7.48 12.15
N ARG A 169 -5.48 7.73 11.88
CA ARG A 169 -6.31 8.66 12.65
C ARG A 169 -7.18 7.89 13.61
N LEU A 170 -7.30 8.38 14.84
CA LEU A 170 -8.20 7.79 15.83
C LEU A 170 -9.38 8.73 16.00
N GLU A 171 -10.49 8.39 15.35
CA GLU A 171 -11.73 9.13 15.48
C GLU A 171 -12.42 8.73 16.78
N ARG A 172 -12.60 9.69 17.67
CA ARG A 172 -13.56 9.54 18.78
C ARG A 172 -14.98 9.58 18.20
N PRO A 173 -15.91 8.78 18.72
CA PRO A 173 -17.31 8.93 18.37
C PRO A 173 -17.77 10.30 18.86
N SER A 174 -17.88 11.26 17.95
CA SER A 174 -18.47 12.56 18.24
C SER A 174 -19.97 12.38 18.46
N PRO A 175 -20.54 12.91 19.56
CA PRO A 175 -21.98 12.84 19.77
C PRO A 175 -22.67 13.97 19.02
N SER A 176 -22.77 13.91 17.68
CA SER A 176 -23.78 14.65 16.90
C SER A 176 -23.54 14.58 15.38
N SER A 177 -24.31 13.74 14.69
CA SER A 177 -24.87 14.10 13.38
C SER A 177 -26.24 13.42 13.19
N ASP A 178 -27.07 13.47 14.23
CA ASP A 178 -28.52 13.48 14.02
C ASP A 178 -28.89 14.91 13.65
N GLY A 179 -29.24 15.09 12.37
CA GLY A 179 -29.43 16.40 11.77
C GLY A 179 -30.37 16.36 10.56
N ASN A 180 -31.65 16.13 10.86
CA ASN A 180 -32.79 16.80 10.23
C ASN A 180 -33.23 16.38 8.82
N ASN A 181 -34.31 15.60 8.75
CA ASN A 181 -35.41 15.90 7.82
C ASN A 181 -36.77 15.31 8.28
N GLY A 182 -37.80 16.16 8.34
CA GLY A 182 -39.22 15.76 8.32
C GLY A 182 -40.00 16.00 9.63
N GLY A 183 -40.63 17.17 9.73
CA GLY A 183 -41.48 17.56 10.87
C GLY A 183 -42.86 16.88 10.92
N GLY A 184 -43.56 17.08 12.04
CA GLY A 184 -45.00 16.81 12.16
C GLY A 184 -45.47 16.46 13.57
N GLY A 185 -45.82 17.49 14.35
CA GLY A 185 -47.02 17.54 15.20
C GLY A 185 -47.27 16.56 16.34
N GLY A 186 -47.62 17.12 17.51
CA GLY A 186 -48.63 16.52 18.39
C GLY A 186 -48.13 16.08 19.76
N GLY A 187 -48.66 16.72 20.81
CA GLY A 187 -48.30 16.48 22.21
C GLY A 187 -48.87 15.19 22.82
N GLY A 188 -48.48 14.92 24.06
CA GLY A 188 -49.05 13.85 24.89
C GLY A 188 -48.09 13.40 25.99
N GLY A 189 -48.45 13.67 27.24
CA GLY A 189 -47.59 13.44 28.41
C GLY A 189 -47.29 11.98 28.75
N GLY A 190 -46.24 11.78 29.53
CA GLY A 190 -45.88 10.48 30.09
C GLY A 190 -44.64 10.53 30.97
N ARG A 191 -44.85 10.75 32.29
CA ARG A 191 -43.84 10.57 33.33
C ARG A 191 -43.27 9.13 33.30
N ARG A 192 -41.96 8.96 33.09
CA ARG A 192 -41.20 7.84 33.66
C ARG A 192 -39.83 8.31 34.15
N LYS A 193 -39.70 8.29 35.48
CA LYS A 193 -38.49 8.48 36.27
C LYS A 193 -37.65 7.21 36.12
N ALA A 194 -36.45 7.31 35.54
CA ALA A 194 -35.44 6.26 35.59
C ALA A 194 -34.12 6.87 36.07
N HIS A 195 -33.89 6.76 37.38
CA HIS A 195 -32.57 6.89 37.97
C HIS A 195 -31.69 5.74 37.48
N SER A 196 -30.72 6.04 36.61
CA SER A 196 -29.53 5.21 36.41
C SER A 196 -28.39 6.15 36.03
N ARG A 197 -27.70 6.69 37.05
CA ARG A 197 -26.32 6.31 37.35
C ARG A 197 -25.39 6.45 36.14
N GLN A 198 -24.93 7.68 35.94
CA GLN A 198 -23.51 8.01 36.00
C GLN A 198 -22.57 6.84 35.68
N ASN A 199 -22.31 6.61 34.39
CA ASN A 199 -21.11 5.89 33.95
C ASN A 199 -20.74 6.26 32.51
N SER A 200 -20.38 7.53 32.32
CA SER A 200 -19.85 8.10 31.07
C SER A 200 -18.39 7.72 30.81
N PHE A 201 -17.98 6.47 31.06
CA PHE A 201 -16.58 6.02 30.95
C PHE A 201 -16.40 4.65 30.27
N LYS A 202 -17.19 4.37 29.24
CA LYS A 202 -16.85 3.32 28.26
C LYS A 202 -17.13 3.82 26.85
N LEU A 203 -16.09 4.34 26.20
CA LEU A 203 -16.00 4.45 24.74
C LEU A 203 -16.09 3.03 24.16
N LYS A 204 -17.31 2.52 24.01
CA LYS A 204 -17.57 1.28 23.30
C LYS A 204 -17.78 1.66 21.84
N GLY A 205 -16.69 1.75 21.08
CA GLY A 205 -16.74 1.93 19.62
C GLY A 205 -16.07 3.19 19.06
N GLY A 206 -14.87 3.57 19.50
CA GLY A 206 -14.06 4.49 18.69
C GLY A 206 -13.59 3.85 17.39
N ARG A 207 -13.28 4.64 16.37
CA ARG A 207 -12.87 4.15 15.03
C ARG A 207 -11.42 4.53 14.72
N GLY A 208 -10.61 3.55 14.32
CA GLY A 208 -9.29 3.76 13.78
C GLY A 208 -9.33 3.83 12.26
N VAL A 209 -9.01 4.98 11.68
CA VAL A 209 -9.07 5.22 10.24
C VAL A 209 -7.65 5.32 9.66
N ILE A 210 -7.29 4.39 8.78
CA ILE A 210 -5.99 4.39 8.11
C ILE A 210 -6.08 5.31 6.87
N ARG A 211 -5.31 6.40 6.90
CA ARG A 211 -5.25 7.43 5.84
C ARG A 211 -4.18 7.18 4.80
N ALA A 212 -3.10 6.51 5.17
CA ALA A 212 -2.05 6.10 4.26
C ALA A 212 -1.39 4.81 4.75
N TRP A 213 -1.02 3.94 3.82
CA TRP A 213 -0.26 2.73 4.12
C TRP A 213 0.58 2.34 2.91
N THR A 214 1.89 2.27 3.09
CA THR A 214 2.81 1.96 2.00
C THR A 214 4.09 1.35 2.53
N THR A 215 4.74 0.59 1.65
CA THR A 215 6.05 -0.01 1.87
C THR A 215 6.90 0.19 0.62
N ARG A 216 8.20 0.42 0.83
CA ARG A 216 9.17 0.53 -0.27
C ARG A 216 9.13 -0.72 -1.13
N LEU A 217 9.17 -0.55 -2.45
CA LEU A 217 9.02 -1.62 -3.43
C LEU A 217 9.97 -2.80 -3.17
N ARG A 218 11.23 -2.53 -2.82
CA ARG A 218 12.28 -3.53 -2.52
C ARG A 218 12.02 -4.39 -1.27
N TYR A 219 11.08 -4.00 -0.42
CA TYR A 219 10.69 -4.76 0.77
C TYR A 219 9.23 -5.24 0.74
N ARG A 220 8.53 -5.10 -0.38
CA ARG A 220 7.21 -5.70 -0.57
C ARG A 220 7.33 -7.22 -0.62
N GLY A 221 6.28 -7.92 -0.17
CA GLY A 221 6.27 -9.38 -0.11
C GLY A 221 7.01 -9.99 1.09
N LYS A 222 7.69 -9.19 1.93
CA LYS A 222 8.41 -9.65 3.13
C LYS A 222 7.58 -9.62 4.42
N GLY A 223 6.26 -9.43 4.35
CA GLY A 223 5.39 -9.35 5.52
C GLY A 223 5.33 -7.99 6.24
N LEU A 224 6.28 -7.08 5.98
CA LEU A 224 6.38 -5.76 6.64
C LEU A 224 5.09 -4.96 6.66
N GLY A 225 4.36 -4.97 5.54
CA GLY A 225 3.09 -4.25 5.45
C GLY A 225 2.03 -4.82 6.39
N GLY A 226 1.97 -6.14 6.54
CA GLY A 226 1.07 -6.80 7.48
C GLY A 226 1.46 -6.55 8.93
N ASP A 227 2.77 -6.45 9.20
CA ASP A 227 3.29 -6.11 10.53
C ASP A 227 2.87 -4.69 10.95
N LEU A 228 2.98 -3.71 10.04
CA LEU A 228 2.46 -2.35 10.24
C LEU A 228 0.96 -2.34 10.56
N LEU A 229 0.17 -3.11 9.82
CA LEU A 229 -1.27 -3.19 10.05
C LEU A 229 -1.58 -3.82 11.41
N ARG A 230 -0.83 -4.85 11.83
CA ARG A 230 -0.99 -5.48 13.15
C ARG A 230 -0.75 -4.49 14.28
N GLU A 231 0.30 -3.69 14.17
CA GLU A 231 0.64 -2.68 15.17
C GLU A 231 -0.38 -1.52 15.16
N ALA A 232 -0.81 -1.07 13.98
CA ALA A 232 -1.85 -0.05 13.86
C ALA A 232 -3.17 -0.49 14.51
N VAL A 233 -3.63 -1.72 14.24
CA VAL A 233 -4.84 -2.29 14.87
C VAL A 233 -4.65 -2.43 16.38
N ARG A 234 -3.43 -2.72 16.84
CA ARG A 234 -3.11 -2.80 18.28
C ARG A 234 -3.28 -1.47 18.95
N VAL A 235 -2.61 -0.44 18.44
CA VAL A 235 -2.69 0.90 19.02
C VAL A 235 -4.10 1.48 18.91
N ALA A 236 -4.81 1.23 17.80
CA ALA A 236 -6.20 1.64 17.64
C ALA A 236 -7.10 1.05 18.74
N ARG A 237 -7.01 -0.26 19.00
CA ARG A 237 -7.85 -0.90 20.03
C ARG A 237 -7.39 -0.59 21.47
N GLU A 238 -6.10 -0.32 21.68
CA GLU A 238 -5.59 0.14 22.98
C GLU A 238 -6.12 1.53 23.33
N ARG A 239 -6.20 2.45 22.34
CA ARG A 239 -6.64 3.83 22.57
C ARG A 239 -8.15 4.06 22.42
N CYS A 240 -8.81 3.38 21.49
CA CYS A 240 -10.24 3.57 21.17
C CYS A 240 -11.18 2.50 21.75
N GLY A 241 -10.64 1.48 22.44
CA GLY A 241 -11.40 0.41 23.06
C GLY A 241 -11.32 -0.93 22.32
N LYS A 242 -11.63 -2.02 23.03
CA LYS A 242 -11.41 -3.41 22.56
C LYS A 242 -12.20 -3.77 21.29
N ASP A 243 -13.33 -3.11 21.09
CA ASP A 243 -14.27 -3.28 19.97
C ASP A 243 -14.11 -2.17 18.91
N ALA A 244 -13.00 -1.43 18.91
CA ALA A 244 -12.77 -0.37 17.95
C ALA A 244 -12.71 -0.92 16.52
N GLU A 245 -13.50 -0.33 15.63
CA GLU A 245 -13.47 -0.63 14.20
C GLU A 245 -12.21 -0.02 13.58
N VAL A 246 -11.47 -0.81 12.80
CA VAL A 246 -10.30 -0.31 12.06
C VAL A 246 -10.53 -0.50 10.58
N GLY A 247 -10.45 0.58 9.82
CA GLY A 247 -10.72 0.59 8.38
C GLY A 247 -9.87 1.59 7.63
N PHE A 248 -9.78 1.44 6.31
CA PHE A 248 -9.22 2.49 5.45
C PHE A 248 -10.25 3.60 5.27
N VAL A 249 -9.80 4.86 5.24
CA VAL A 249 -10.68 5.98 4.83
C VAL A 249 -11.08 5.80 3.36
N LYS A 250 -12.29 6.25 3.01
CA LYS A 250 -12.84 6.17 1.64
C LYS A 250 -11.90 6.79 0.59
N GLU A 251 -11.21 7.88 0.95
CA GLU A 251 -10.19 8.53 0.12
C GLU A 251 -8.85 8.56 0.84
N HIS A 252 -8.17 7.41 0.87
CA HIS A 252 -6.82 7.28 1.41
C HIS A 252 -5.77 7.60 0.35
N ALA A 253 -4.54 7.94 0.76
CA ALA A 253 -3.46 8.39 -0.13
C ALA A 253 -3.30 7.53 -1.40
N ASN A 254 -3.38 6.21 -1.26
CA ASN A 254 -3.25 5.25 -2.37
C ASN A 254 -4.55 4.89 -3.14
N SER A 255 -5.71 5.45 -2.75
CA SER A 255 -7.02 5.18 -3.39
C SER A 255 -7.45 6.23 -4.41
N ILE A 256 -6.65 7.29 -4.59
CA ILE A 256 -7.01 8.42 -5.46
C ILE A 256 -7.10 7.93 -6.91
N MET A 257 -8.31 7.94 -7.46
CA MET A 257 -8.61 7.54 -8.84
C MET A 257 -8.82 8.78 -9.70
N VAL A 258 -7.76 9.24 -10.36
CA VAL A 258 -7.80 10.41 -11.25
C VAL A 258 -8.32 10.02 -12.64
N LEU A 259 -8.10 8.77 -13.06
CA LEU A 259 -8.50 8.29 -14.38
C LEU A 259 -9.98 7.88 -14.40
N PRO A 260 -10.62 7.85 -15.60
CA PRO A 260 -11.92 7.23 -15.78
C PRO A 260 -11.93 5.76 -15.32
N GLU A 261 -13.10 5.29 -14.86
CA GLU A 261 -13.30 3.96 -14.25
C GLU A 261 -12.71 2.79 -15.05
N MET A 262 -12.83 2.82 -16.37
CA MET A 262 -12.29 1.81 -17.28
C MET A 262 -10.78 1.61 -17.18
N PHE A 263 -10.02 2.63 -16.76
CA PHE A 263 -8.56 2.57 -16.60
C PHE A 263 -8.12 2.28 -15.16
N ASN A 264 -9.06 2.24 -14.20
CA ASN A 264 -8.77 2.09 -12.77
C ASN A 264 -8.64 0.64 -12.28
N SER A 265 -8.87 -0.35 -13.15
CA SER A 265 -8.79 -1.78 -12.82
C SER A 265 -7.52 -2.21 -12.04
N PRO A 266 -6.28 -1.85 -12.45
CA PRO A 266 -5.08 -2.23 -11.70
C PRO A 266 -5.01 -1.59 -10.31
N PHE A 267 -5.49 -0.35 -10.16
CA PHE A 267 -5.52 0.37 -8.88
C PHE A 267 -6.52 -0.28 -7.92
N ARG A 268 -7.72 -0.62 -8.40
CA ARG A 268 -8.74 -1.37 -7.64
C ARG A 268 -8.22 -2.72 -7.16
N LYS A 269 -7.46 -3.43 -7.99
CA LYS A 269 -6.80 -4.69 -7.57
C LYS A 269 -5.77 -4.47 -6.47
N GLY A 270 -5.11 -3.32 -6.43
CA GLY A 270 -4.21 -2.92 -5.34
C GLY A 270 -4.97 -2.62 -4.06
N GLU A 271 -6.05 -1.83 -4.17
CA GLU A 271 -6.93 -1.47 -3.05
C GLU A 271 -7.61 -2.70 -2.44
N MET A 272 -8.16 -3.60 -3.25
CA MET A 272 -8.72 -4.87 -2.77
C MET A 272 -7.67 -5.73 -2.05
N ARG A 273 -6.41 -5.72 -2.51
CA ARG A 273 -5.31 -6.43 -1.83
C ARG A 273 -5.02 -5.79 -0.47
N ALA A 274 -5.10 -4.47 -0.36
CA ALA A 274 -4.94 -3.76 0.90
C ALA A 274 -6.08 -4.05 1.88
N ALA A 275 -7.33 -3.99 1.41
CA ALA A 275 -8.52 -4.31 2.20
C ALA A 275 -8.44 -5.75 2.75
N ARG A 276 -8.14 -6.73 1.88
CA ARG A 276 -7.96 -8.14 2.29
C ARG A 276 -6.82 -8.33 3.29
N ALA A 277 -5.74 -7.57 3.18
CA ALA A 277 -4.63 -7.64 4.13
C ALA A 277 -5.05 -7.14 5.53
N LEU A 278 -5.84 -6.06 5.59
CA LEU A 278 -6.39 -5.55 6.85
C LEU A 278 -7.42 -6.52 7.44
N GLU A 279 -8.35 -7.03 6.64
CA GLU A 279 -9.33 -8.04 7.06
C GLU A 279 -8.65 -9.28 7.65
N ARG A 280 -7.59 -9.77 7.00
CA ARG A 280 -6.80 -10.90 7.49
C ARG A 280 -6.18 -10.59 8.85
N VAL A 281 -5.58 -9.42 9.02
CA VAL A 281 -4.96 -8.99 10.29
C VAL A 281 -5.99 -8.89 11.42
N ILE A 282 -7.18 -8.36 11.12
CA ILE A 282 -8.29 -8.27 12.08
C ILE A 282 -8.77 -9.67 12.45
N GLY A 283 -9.00 -10.55 11.46
CA GLY A 283 -9.46 -11.92 11.66
C GLY A 283 -8.47 -12.79 12.44
N GLU A 284 -7.17 -12.73 12.13
CA GLU A 284 -6.11 -13.45 12.87
C GLU A 284 -6.10 -13.04 14.35
N ARG A 285 -6.32 -11.75 14.64
CA ARG A 285 -6.34 -11.22 16.01
C ARG A 285 -7.58 -11.64 16.78
N ASP A 286 -8.75 -11.57 16.16
CA ASP A 286 -10.01 -11.95 16.80
C ASP A 286 -10.10 -13.48 16.99
N GLY A 287 -9.50 -14.26 16.09
CA GLY A 287 -9.33 -15.72 16.24
C GLY A 287 -8.40 -16.11 17.39
N ARG A 288 -7.31 -15.36 17.63
CA ARG A 288 -6.40 -15.60 18.78
C ARG A 288 -7.05 -15.30 20.14
N ARG A 289 -8.20 -14.62 20.16
CA ARG A 289 -8.93 -14.23 21.38
C ARG A 289 -10.06 -15.18 21.76
N ARG A 290 -10.41 -16.14 20.89
CA ARG A 290 -11.36 -17.22 21.18
C ARG A 290 -10.61 -18.45 21.67
#